data_AF-A0A7W0VIP1-F1
#
_entry.id   AF-A0A7W0VIP1-F1
#
_cell.length_a   1.000
_cell.length_b   1.000
_cell.length_c   1.000
_cell.angle_alpha   90.00
_cell.angle_beta   90.00
_cell.angle_gamma   90.00
#
_symmetry.space_group_name_H-M   'P 1'
#
loop_
_entity.id
_entity.type
_entity.pdbx_description
1 polymer ?
#
loop_
_entity_poly.entity_id
_entity_poly.type
_entity_poly.pdbx_seq_one_letter_code
_entity_poly.pdbx_strand_id
1 'polypeptide(L)'
;IPGEACDAGGTTAACDGDCTAPSCGDGFHNSAAGEACDTGGNSASCDANCTSASCGDGYTNGAAGEACDTGGDSVSCDGNCTTASCGDGYRNAAAGEGCDDGNPNSYDGCSSGCQVETPVCGNGYRESGEACDEGGANGNGSSSCRADCQYDYCGDGYDGPSEGCDSGGANGNGGACRGDCQLNVCGDAYHGPGEGCDEGGSRNGNGTSECRSDCQMNVCGDAYVWFPGEGCDEGVSNGDGWSACTWSCQWNYCGDYYTCYGQGEQYDDGSGWCNYQFFP
;
A
#
# COMPACT_ATOMS: atom_id res chain seq x y z
N ILE A 1 -45.08 -55.70 49.99
CA ILE A 1 -45.96 -55.85 48.79
C ILE A 1 -45.23 -56.78 47.81
N PRO A 2 -45.85 -57.69 47.02
CA PRO A 2 -45.06 -58.56 46.12
C PRO A 2 -44.32 -57.70 45.09
N GLY A 3 -42.98 -57.72 45.12
CA GLY A 3 -42.11 -56.91 44.24
C GLY A 3 -41.33 -55.78 44.93
N GLU A 4 -41.58 -55.54 46.22
CA GLU A 4 -40.84 -54.54 47.02
C GLU A 4 -39.42 -55.03 47.36
N ALA A 5 -38.40 -54.27 46.93
CA ALA A 5 -37.00 -54.62 47.14
C ALA A 5 -36.44 -54.09 48.47
N CYS A 6 -37.08 -53.08 49.05
CA CYS A 6 -36.65 -52.33 50.22
C CYS A 6 -37.84 -51.56 50.85
N ASP A 7 -37.69 -51.14 52.12
CA ASP A 7 -38.72 -50.38 52.85
C ASP A 7 -38.03 -49.30 53.72
N ALA A 8 -37.65 -48.18 53.10
CA ALA A 8 -36.87 -47.11 53.75
C ALA A 8 -37.57 -45.74 53.80
N GLY A 9 -38.79 -45.60 53.28
CA GLY A 9 -39.58 -44.36 53.41
C GLY A 9 -39.00 -43.14 52.68
N GLY A 10 -38.49 -43.34 51.45
CA GLY A 10 -37.93 -42.29 50.59
C GLY A 10 -36.71 -42.78 49.81
N THR A 11 -36.09 -41.90 49.02
CA THR A 11 -34.82 -42.22 48.35
C THR A 11 -33.68 -42.30 49.36
N THR A 12 -33.03 -43.45 49.42
CA THR A 12 -31.91 -43.76 50.33
C THR A 12 -30.84 -44.52 49.56
N ALA A 13 -29.71 -44.82 50.22
CA ALA A 13 -28.62 -45.60 49.60
C ALA A 13 -29.02 -47.01 49.16
N ALA A 14 -30.18 -47.52 49.62
CA ALA A 14 -30.64 -48.88 49.35
C ALA A 14 -32.10 -48.94 48.87
N CYS A 15 -32.76 -47.81 48.61
CA CYS A 15 -34.16 -47.80 48.24
C CYS A 15 -34.58 -46.56 47.46
N ASP A 16 -35.40 -46.76 46.42
CA ASP A 16 -36.03 -45.68 45.65
C ASP A 16 -37.32 -45.18 46.28
N GLY A 17 -37.84 -44.08 45.72
CA GLY A 17 -39.10 -43.48 46.18
C GLY A 17 -40.33 -44.35 45.95
N ASP A 18 -40.25 -45.38 45.09
CA ASP A 18 -41.30 -46.35 44.79
C ASP A 18 -41.00 -47.77 45.33
N CYS A 19 -40.00 -47.88 46.20
CA CYS A 19 -39.55 -49.11 46.83
C CYS A 19 -38.87 -50.14 45.89
N THR A 20 -38.28 -49.68 44.77
CA THR A 20 -37.29 -50.45 44.00
C THR A 20 -35.86 -50.25 44.53
N ALA A 21 -34.93 -51.05 44.00
CA ALA A 21 -33.52 -50.96 44.37
C ALA A 21 -32.83 -49.88 43.51
N PRO A 22 -32.06 -48.96 44.10
CA PRO A 22 -31.46 -47.84 43.37
C PRO A 22 -30.60 -48.31 42.22
N SER A 23 -30.88 -47.79 41.03
CA SER A 23 -30.11 -48.08 39.84
C SER A 23 -30.07 -46.87 38.93
N CYS A 24 -28.86 -46.45 38.59
CA CYS A 24 -28.68 -45.43 37.56
C CYS A 24 -29.47 -45.73 36.27
N GLY A 25 -30.27 -44.76 35.85
CA GLY A 25 -31.13 -44.79 34.67
C GLY A 25 -32.56 -45.27 34.94
N ASP A 26 -32.97 -45.45 36.20
CA ASP A 26 -34.35 -45.84 36.57
C ASP A 26 -35.31 -44.64 36.72
N GLY A 27 -34.79 -43.42 36.64
CA GLY A 27 -35.55 -42.18 36.76
C GLY A 27 -35.70 -41.67 38.20
N PHE A 28 -35.06 -42.29 39.18
CA PHE A 28 -35.03 -41.86 40.57
C PHE A 28 -33.63 -41.42 40.98
N HIS A 29 -33.50 -40.15 41.42
CA HIS A 29 -32.20 -39.63 41.87
C HIS A 29 -31.93 -39.98 43.33
N ASN A 30 -30.94 -40.84 43.53
CA ASN A 30 -30.54 -41.41 44.81
C ASN A 30 -29.13 -40.96 45.17
N SER A 31 -29.00 -39.69 45.58
CA SER A 31 -27.71 -39.11 46.02
C SER A 31 -26.95 -39.92 47.08
N ALA A 32 -27.66 -40.62 47.98
CA ALA A 32 -27.04 -41.48 48.99
C ALA A 32 -26.45 -42.79 48.42
N ALA A 33 -26.88 -43.21 47.22
CA ALA A 33 -26.33 -44.32 46.45
C ALA A 33 -25.19 -43.88 45.51
N GLY A 34 -24.90 -42.59 45.42
CA GLY A 34 -23.77 -42.03 44.66
C GLY A 34 -24.15 -41.42 43.31
N GLU A 35 -25.43 -41.31 42.99
CA GLU A 35 -25.90 -40.63 41.78
C GLU A 35 -25.81 -39.10 41.96
N ALA A 36 -25.34 -38.41 40.93
CA ALA A 36 -25.38 -36.94 40.88
C ALA A 36 -26.69 -36.42 40.28
N CYS A 37 -27.35 -37.26 39.48
CA CYS A 37 -28.62 -37.03 38.81
C CYS A 37 -29.20 -38.38 38.37
N ASP A 38 -30.50 -38.42 38.04
CA ASP A 38 -31.08 -39.54 37.29
C ASP A 38 -32.29 -39.02 36.50
N THR A 39 -32.15 -38.98 35.18
CA THR A 39 -33.23 -38.59 34.26
C THR A 39 -33.69 -39.76 33.38
N GLY A 40 -33.37 -41.00 33.77
CA GLY A 40 -33.65 -42.19 32.96
C GLY A 40 -32.69 -42.37 31.77
N GLY A 41 -31.51 -41.75 31.82
CA GLY A 41 -30.50 -41.71 30.76
C GLY A 41 -30.04 -40.29 30.42
N ASN A 42 -29.40 -40.12 29.25
CA ASN A 42 -28.87 -38.84 28.78
C ASN A 42 -29.95 -37.75 28.72
N SER A 43 -29.67 -36.63 29.35
CA SER A 43 -30.44 -35.38 29.28
C SER A 43 -29.50 -34.19 29.28
N ALA A 44 -30.05 -32.98 29.15
CA ALA A 44 -29.28 -31.74 29.18
C ALA A 44 -28.50 -31.50 30.49
N SER A 45 -28.78 -32.27 31.55
CA SER A 45 -28.13 -32.13 32.86
C SER A 45 -27.61 -33.44 33.45
N CYS A 46 -27.77 -34.57 32.75
CA CYS A 46 -27.44 -35.88 33.28
C CYS A 46 -26.91 -36.81 32.20
N ASP A 47 -25.84 -37.52 32.51
CA ASP A 47 -25.30 -38.58 31.69
C ASP A 47 -25.97 -39.92 32.00
N ALA A 48 -25.91 -40.89 31.09
CA ALA A 48 -26.54 -42.19 31.32
C ALA A 48 -25.80 -43.05 32.35
N ASN A 49 -24.65 -42.60 32.87
CA ASN A 49 -23.97 -43.19 34.03
C ASN A 49 -24.26 -42.41 35.34
N CYS A 50 -25.21 -41.46 35.31
CA CYS A 50 -25.68 -40.68 36.45
C CYS A 50 -24.64 -39.71 37.02
N THR A 51 -23.66 -39.29 36.20
CA THR A 51 -22.87 -38.08 36.41
C THR A 51 -23.58 -36.86 35.83
N SER A 52 -23.23 -35.68 36.33
CA SER A 52 -23.76 -34.42 35.79
C SER A 52 -23.14 -34.15 34.43
N ALA A 53 -24.00 -34.00 33.41
CA ALA A 53 -23.58 -33.75 32.04
C ALA A 53 -22.67 -32.52 31.97
N SER A 54 -21.45 -32.69 31.46
CA SER A 54 -20.48 -31.62 31.31
C SER A 54 -19.42 -31.97 30.27
N CYS A 55 -19.27 -31.12 29.26
CA CYS A 55 -18.19 -31.26 28.31
C CYS A 55 -16.81 -31.33 28.99
N GLY A 56 -16.06 -32.38 28.67
CA GLY A 56 -14.74 -32.70 29.18
C GLY A 56 -14.74 -33.71 30.33
N ASP A 57 -15.85 -34.35 30.64
CA ASP A 57 -15.94 -35.41 31.66
C ASP A 57 -15.62 -36.82 31.11
N GLY A 58 -15.40 -36.92 29.79
CA GLY A 58 -15.09 -38.17 29.10
C GLY A 58 -16.32 -39.01 28.76
N TYR A 59 -17.53 -38.42 28.85
CA TYR A 59 -18.79 -39.09 28.55
C TYR A 59 -19.59 -38.31 27.50
N THR A 60 -19.72 -38.86 26.28
CA THR A 60 -20.48 -38.18 25.23
C THR A 60 -21.99 -38.12 25.52
N ASN A 61 -22.51 -36.91 25.69
CA ASN A 61 -23.91 -36.63 25.92
C ASN A 61 -24.53 -35.73 24.82
N GLY A 62 -25.03 -36.37 23.76
CA GLY A 62 -25.72 -35.68 22.68
C GLY A 62 -27.00 -34.92 23.10
N ALA A 63 -27.60 -35.25 24.25
CA ALA A 63 -28.76 -34.50 24.77
C ALA A 63 -28.34 -33.18 25.45
N ALA A 64 -27.10 -33.07 25.92
CA ALA A 64 -26.47 -31.84 26.37
C ALA A 64 -25.83 -31.03 25.24
N GLY A 65 -25.80 -31.58 24.01
CA GLY A 65 -25.29 -30.90 22.82
C GLY A 65 -23.87 -31.30 22.42
N GLU A 66 -23.32 -32.35 23.02
CA GLU A 66 -21.96 -32.82 22.74
C GLU A 66 -21.93 -33.72 21.49
N ALA A 67 -21.02 -33.44 20.56
CA ALA A 67 -20.76 -34.30 19.41
C ALA A 67 -19.78 -35.44 19.76
N CYS A 68 -18.92 -35.19 20.75
CA CYS A 68 -17.89 -36.07 21.26
C CYS A 68 -17.50 -35.62 22.67
N ASP A 69 -16.88 -36.51 23.46
CA ASP A 69 -16.20 -36.10 24.69
C ASP A 69 -15.03 -37.05 24.97
N THR A 70 -13.81 -36.56 24.72
CA THR A 70 -12.57 -37.30 25.02
C THR A 70 -11.86 -36.80 26.28
N GLY A 71 -12.55 -35.99 27.11
CA GLY A 71 -11.96 -35.33 28.27
C GLY A 71 -11.14 -34.07 27.93
N GLY A 72 -11.34 -33.52 26.73
CA GLY A 72 -10.56 -32.40 26.15
C GLY A 72 -10.13 -32.68 24.71
N ASP A 73 -9.20 -31.85 24.20
CA ASP A 73 -8.68 -31.94 22.84
C ASP A 73 -8.11 -33.33 22.51
N SER A 74 -8.58 -33.88 21.39
CA SER A 74 -8.06 -35.11 20.79
C SER A 74 -8.09 -35.03 19.27
N VAL A 75 -7.62 -36.09 18.61
CA VAL A 75 -7.61 -36.19 17.14
C VAL A 75 -8.99 -36.11 16.48
N SER A 76 -10.07 -36.26 17.26
CA SER A 76 -11.45 -36.31 16.75
C SER A 76 -12.42 -35.41 17.52
N CYS A 77 -11.95 -34.71 18.55
CA CYS A 77 -12.81 -33.93 19.44
C CYS A 77 -12.09 -32.68 19.92
N ASP A 78 -12.81 -31.57 19.91
CA ASP A 78 -12.36 -30.31 20.49
C ASP A 78 -12.70 -30.26 21.97
N GLY A 79 -11.97 -29.43 22.72
CA GLY A 79 -12.19 -29.23 24.15
C GLY A 79 -13.53 -28.56 24.50
N ASN A 80 -14.30 -28.13 23.51
CA ASN A 80 -15.69 -27.65 23.64
C ASN A 80 -16.73 -28.71 23.19
N CYS A 81 -16.29 -29.95 22.96
CA CYS A 81 -17.12 -31.10 22.57
C CYS A 81 -17.78 -30.99 21.18
N THR A 82 -17.19 -30.18 20.29
CA THR A 82 -17.42 -30.25 18.84
C THR A 82 -16.47 -31.25 18.19
N THR A 83 -16.85 -31.74 17.01
CA THR A 83 -15.99 -32.61 16.22
C THR A 83 -14.81 -31.81 15.69
N ALA A 84 -13.59 -32.26 15.99
CA ALA A 84 -12.38 -31.59 15.51
C ALA A 84 -12.37 -31.51 13.98
N SER A 85 -12.31 -30.29 13.46
CA SER A 85 -12.23 -30.03 12.03
C SER A 85 -11.55 -28.70 11.75
N CYS A 86 -10.62 -28.71 10.79
CA CYS A 86 -10.01 -27.47 10.35
C CYS A 86 -11.04 -26.46 9.81
N GLY A 87 -10.99 -25.23 10.32
CA GLY A 87 -11.85 -24.13 9.94
C GLY A 87 -13.17 -24.09 10.71
N ASP A 88 -13.27 -24.75 11.87
CA ASP A 88 -14.47 -24.76 12.71
C ASP A 88 -14.51 -23.64 13.76
N GLY A 89 -13.43 -22.84 13.85
CA GLY A 89 -13.28 -21.76 14.81
C GLY A 89 -12.59 -22.17 16.11
N TYR A 90 -12.12 -23.42 16.22
CA TYR A 90 -11.44 -23.96 17.39
C TYR A 90 -10.10 -24.59 17.01
N ARG A 91 -8.99 -23.94 17.41
CA ARG A 91 -7.65 -24.46 17.15
C ARG A 91 -7.32 -25.69 18.01
N ASN A 92 -7.37 -26.88 17.44
CA ASN A 92 -7.09 -28.16 18.07
C ASN A 92 -5.70 -28.72 17.73
N ALA A 93 -4.73 -28.44 18.61
CA ALA A 93 -3.35 -28.92 18.42
C ALA A 93 -3.23 -30.45 18.45
N ALA A 94 -4.14 -31.17 19.12
CA ALA A 94 -4.14 -32.63 19.19
C ALA A 94 -4.59 -33.28 17.88
N ALA A 95 -5.44 -32.60 17.10
CA ALA A 95 -5.81 -32.96 15.73
C ALA A 95 -4.76 -32.56 14.68
N GLY A 96 -3.70 -31.85 15.09
CA GLY A 96 -2.60 -31.43 14.22
C GLY A 96 -2.71 -30.00 13.70
N GLU A 97 -3.62 -29.20 14.27
CA GLU A 97 -3.84 -27.83 13.83
C GLU A 97 -2.77 -26.87 14.37
N GLY A 98 -2.06 -26.23 13.44
CA GLY A 98 -1.14 -25.13 13.69
C GLY A 98 -1.86 -23.80 13.88
N CYS A 99 -3.01 -23.62 13.24
CA CYS A 99 -3.90 -22.45 13.26
C CYS A 99 -5.36 -22.90 13.07
N ASP A 100 -6.30 -21.99 13.29
CA ASP A 100 -7.69 -22.08 12.83
C ASP A 100 -8.22 -20.64 12.68
N ASP A 101 -8.72 -20.27 11.50
CA ASP A 101 -9.29 -18.94 11.23
C ASP A 101 -10.79 -18.99 10.92
N GLY A 102 -11.47 -20.07 11.33
CA GLY A 102 -12.91 -20.24 11.23
C GLY A 102 -13.41 -20.54 9.82
N ASN A 103 -12.53 -20.90 8.89
CA ASN A 103 -12.92 -21.39 7.57
C ASN A 103 -11.84 -22.29 6.93
N PRO A 104 -12.16 -23.10 5.90
CA PRO A 104 -11.21 -24.02 5.27
C PRO A 104 -10.57 -23.45 4.00
N ASN A 105 -10.58 -22.13 3.80
CA ASN A 105 -9.95 -21.55 2.62
C ASN A 105 -8.42 -21.57 2.78
N SER A 106 -7.71 -21.01 1.81
CA SER A 106 -6.26 -20.91 1.86
C SER A 106 -5.91 -19.52 1.36
N TYR A 107 -4.71 -19.08 1.71
CA TYR A 107 -4.22 -17.72 1.50
C TYR A 107 -4.99 -16.66 2.32
N ASP A 108 -5.50 -17.03 3.48
CA ASP A 108 -6.14 -16.16 4.47
C ASP A 108 -5.48 -16.23 5.86
N GLY A 109 -4.36 -16.96 5.96
CA GLY A 109 -3.53 -17.05 7.16
C GLY A 109 -3.57 -18.43 7.80
N CYS A 110 -4.59 -19.22 7.49
CA CYS A 110 -4.66 -20.63 7.85
C CYS A 110 -5.09 -21.47 6.64
N SER A 111 -4.23 -22.41 6.25
CA SER A 111 -4.54 -23.28 5.12
C SER A 111 -5.72 -24.21 5.40
N SER A 112 -6.28 -24.79 4.34
CA SER A 112 -7.31 -25.84 4.42
C SER A 112 -6.91 -27.10 5.21
N GLY A 113 -5.62 -27.25 5.54
CA GLY A 113 -5.06 -28.28 6.41
C GLY A 113 -4.63 -27.77 7.79
N CYS A 114 -5.09 -26.58 8.17
CA CYS A 114 -4.82 -25.89 9.42
C CYS A 114 -3.34 -25.71 9.73
N GLN A 115 -2.54 -25.54 8.69
CA GLN A 115 -1.15 -25.13 8.80
C GLN A 115 -1.06 -23.61 8.60
N VAL A 116 -0.26 -22.95 9.44
CA VAL A 116 -0.01 -21.51 9.34
C VAL A 116 0.56 -21.20 7.97
N GLU A 117 -0.08 -20.29 7.26
CA GLU A 117 0.39 -19.84 5.97
C GLU A 117 1.40 -18.70 6.14
N THR A 118 2.44 -18.72 5.31
CA THR A 118 3.39 -17.60 5.23
C THR A 118 3.02 -16.80 4.00
N PRO A 119 2.64 -15.51 4.14
CA PRO A 119 2.30 -14.66 3.02
C PRO A 119 3.41 -14.63 1.96
N VAL A 120 3.03 -14.75 0.69
CA VAL A 120 3.97 -14.73 -0.44
C VAL A 120 3.53 -13.71 -1.48
N CYS A 121 4.22 -12.58 -1.46
CA CYS A 121 4.03 -11.56 -2.48
C CYS A 121 4.30 -12.09 -3.91
N GLY A 122 3.37 -11.79 -4.81
CA GLY A 122 3.37 -12.16 -6.22
C GLY A 122 2.71 -13.51 -6.52
N ASN A 123 1.93 -14.06 -5.59
CA ASN A 123 1.23 -15.34 -5.78
C ASN A 123 -0.21 -15.20 -6.31
N GLY A 124 -0.73 -13.98 -6.42
CA GLY A 124 -2.07 -13.66 -6.91
C GLY A 124 -3.15 -13.61 -5.83
N TYR A 125 -2.79 -13.77 -4.56
CA TYR A 125 -3.70 -13.70 -3.42
C TYR A 125 -3.27 -12.56 -2.53
N ARG A 126 -4.22 -11.70 -2.16
CA ARG A 126 -3.93 -10.57 -1.27
C ARG A 126 -3.96 -11.02 0.18
N GLU A 127 -2.82 -11.45 0.68
CA GLU A 127 -2.64 -12.02 2.02
C GLU A 127 -2.42 -10.94 3.10
N SER A 128 -2.39 -11.34 4.37
CA SER A 128 -2.13 -10.43 5.49
C SER A 128 -0.74 -9.79 5.37
N GLY A 129 -0.70 -8.45 5.37
CA GLY A 129 0.53 -7.67 5.21
C GLY A 129 0.75 -7.13 3.79
N GLU A 130 -0.02 -7.59 2.82
CA GLU A 130 0.05 -7.11 1.44
C GLU A 130 -0.93 -5.95 1.22
N ALA A 131 -0.44 -4.87 0.60
CA ALA A 131 -1.30 -3.77 0.18
C ALA A 131 -2.08 -4.17 -1.09
N CYS A 132 -1.41 -4.91 -1.97
CA CYS A 132 -1.87 -5.40 -3.27
C CYS A 132 -1.17 -6.74 -3.59
N ASP A 133 -1.73 -7.52 -4.50
CA ASP A 133 -1.04 -8.66 -5.14
C ASP A 133 -1.66 -8.90 -6.53
N GLU A 134 -0.89 -8.60 -7.58
CA GLU A 134 -1.26 -8.85 -8.98
C GLU A 134 -0.53 -10.08 -9.56
N GLY A 135 -0.04 -10.97 -8.68
CA GLY A 135 0.69 -12.16 -9.02
C GLY A 135 2.03 -11.85 -9.70
N GLY A 136 2.35 -12.60 -10.76
CA GLY A 136 3.55 -12.36 -11.56
C GLY A 136 3.57 -11.01 -12.31
N ALA A 137 2.50 -10.21 -12.24
CA ALA A 137 2.49 -8.86 -12.80
C ALA A 137 3.14 -7.83 -11.87
N ASN A 138 3.33 -8.13 -10.59
CA ASN A 138 3.97 -7.22 -9.63
C ASN A 138 5.32 -6.73 -10.16
N GLY A 139 5.55 -5.42 -10.11
CA GLY A 139 6.84 -4.83 -10.50
C GLY A 139 7.13 -4.81 -12.02
N ASN A 140 6.15 -5.02 -12.90
CA ASN A 140 6.36 -5.07 -14.35
C ASN A 140 6.23 -3.74 -15.11
N GLY A 141 6.20 -2.60 -14.42
CA GLY A 141 6.00 -1.22 -14.92
C GLY A 141 4.57 -0.90 -15.38
N SER A 142 3.72 -1.91 -15.57
CA SER A 142 2.30 -1.76 -15.91
C SER A 142 1.34 -2.09 -14.75
N SER A 143 1.90 -2.60 -13.66
CA SER A 143 1.19 -2.98 -12.45
C SER A 143 1.18 -1.86 -11.44
N SER A 144 0.03 -1.64 -10.81
CA SER A 144 -0.08 -0.73 -9.66
C SER A 144 0.51 -1.32 -8.37
N CYS A 145 0.97 -2.57 -8.46
CA CYS A 145 1.57 -3.30 -7.37
C CYS A 145 3.06 -3.51 -7.61
N ARG A 146 3.87 -3.08 -6.65
CA ARG A 146 5.32 -3.28 -6.69
C ARG A 146 5.70 -4.71 -6.32
N ALA A 147 6.96 -5.07 -6.60
CA ALA A 147 7.50 -6.40 -6.32
C ALA A 147 7.52 -6.79 -4.83
N ASP A 148 7.34 -5.83 -3.94
CA ASP A 148 7.21 -6.00 -2.48
C ASP A 148 5.75 -5.88 -1.98
N CYS A 149 4.77 -5.95 -2.89
CA CYS A 149 3.34 -5.93 -2.60
C CYS A 149 2.86 -4.67 -1.89
N GLN A 150 3.56 -3.57 -2.14
CA GLN A 150 3.12 -2.22 -1.81
C GLN A 150 2.57 -1.54 -3.07
N TYR A 151 1.57 -0.68 -2.89
CA TYR A 151 1.08 0.14 -3.99
C TYR A 151 2.19 1.04 -4.52
N ASP A 152 2.23 1.14 -5.83
CA ASP A 152 2.96 2.14 -6.61
C ASP A 152 2.53 3.56 -6.22
N TYR A 153 3.50 4.48 -6.10
CA TYR A 153 3.22 5.90 -5.95
C TYR A 153 4.41 6.78 -6.37
N CYS A 154 4.08 7.97 -6.86
CA CYS A 154 5.08 8.92 -7.31
C CYS A 154 6.10 9.31 -6.23
N GLY A 155 7.38 9.11 -6.54
CA GLY A 155 8.51 9.40 -5.67
C GLY A 155 9.01 8.18 -4.91
N ASP A 156 8.59 6.99 -5.28
CA ASP A 156 9.03 5.73 -4.69
C ASP A 156 10.19 5.06 -5.45
N GLY A 157 10.50 5.56 -6.65
CA GLY A 157 11.62 5.15 -7.47
C GLY A 157 11.34 3.95 -8.38
N TYR A 158 10.08 3.62 -8.59
CA TYR A 158 9.64 2.61 -9.53
C TYR A 158 8.69 3.24 -10.56
N ASP A 159 8.93 3.00 -11.86
CA ASP A 159 8.11 3.58 -12.92
C ASP A 159 6.76 2.83 -13.01
N GLY A 160 5.73 3.40 -12.37
CA GLY A 160 4.39 2.86 -12.36
C GLY A 160 3.57 3.07 -13.64
N PRO A 161 2.40 2.42 -13.78
CA PRO A 161 1.54 2.56 -14.95
C PRO A 161 1.00 3.97 -15.20
N SER A 162 0.97 4.82 -14.17
CA SER A 162 0.55 6.22 -14.26
C SER A 162 1.71 7.22 -14.35
N GLU A 163 2.95 6.74 -14.45
CA GLU A 163 4.15 7.55 -14.31
C GLU A 163 4.93 7.60 -15.62
N GLY A 164 5.43 8.80 -15.96
CA GLY A 164 6.34 8.98 -17.09
C GLY A 164 7.81 8.77 -16.70
N CYS A 165 8.09 8.80 -15.39
CA CYS A 165 9.37 8.58 -14.74
C CYS A 165 9.14 8.50 -13.23
N ASP A 166 10.05 7.87 -12.50
CA ASP A 166 10.17 8.04 -11.06
C ASP A 166 11.64 7.92 -10.61
N SER A 167 12.24 9.07 -10.30
CA SER A 167 13.59 9.15 -9.72
C SER A 167 13.58 9.09 -8.19
N GLY A 168 12.47 8.65 -7.59
CA GLY A 168 12.26 8.55 -6.17
C GLY A 168 12.34 9.92 -5.49
N GLY A 169 13.10 9.99 -4.40
CA GLY A 169 13.37 11.24 -3.70
C GLY A 169 14.11 12.31 -4.52
N ALA A 170 14.58 11.99 -5.73
CA ALA A 170 15.21 12.95 -6.65
C ALA A 170 14.19 13.64 -7.60
N ASN A 171 12.90 13.33 -7.48
CA ASN A 171 11.86 14.05 -8.21
C ASN A 171 11.79 15.52 -7.77
N GLY A 172 11.55 16.42 -8.71
CA GLY A 172 11.37 17.85 -8.45
C GLY A 172 12.16 18.77 -9.39
N ASN A 173 12.27 20.03 -8.99
CA ASN A 173 12.92 21.07 -9.79
C ASN A 173 14.42 20.80 -9.90
N GLY A 174 14.95 20.81 -11.13
CA GLY A 174 16.32 20.43 -11.46
C GLY A 174 16.56 18.92 -11.60
N GLY A 175 15.56 18.08 -11.32
CA GLY A 175 15.60 16.63 -11.55
C GLY A 175 15.09 16.27 -12.94
N ALA A 176 15.45 15.10 -13.49
CA ALA A 176 14.91 14.65 -14.78
C ALA A 176 13.40 14.35 -14.73
N CYS A 177 12.90 14.11 -13.52
CA CYS A 177 11.51 13.80 -13.24
C CYS A 177 10.89 14.88 -12.34
N ARG A 178 9.69 15.36 -12.69
CA ARG A 178 8.94 16.33 -11.89
C ARG A 178 8.36 15.67 -10.64
N GLY A 179 7.93 16.51 -9.69
CA GLY A 179 7.30 16.06 -8.45
C GLY A 179 5.94 15.35 -8.64
N ASP A 180 5.35 15.43 -9.83
CA ASP A 180 4.15 14.70 -10.25
C ASP A 180 4.48 13.50 -11.16
N CYS A 181 5.73 13.03 -11.17
CA CYS A 181 6.21 11.86 -11.92
C CYS A 181 5.98 11.94 -13.43
N GLN A 182 6.06 13.16 -13.94
CA GLN A 182 6.11 13.44 -15.35
C GLN A 182 7.52 13.88 -15.72
N LEU A 183 7.98 13.51 -16.92
CA LEU A 183 9.31 13.89 -17.39
C LEU A 183 9.43 15.41 -17.48
N ASN A 184 10.53 15.96 -16.96
CA ASN A 184 10.91 17.34 -17.25
C ASN A 184 11.26 17.48 -18.72
N VAL A 185 10.65 18.45 -19.38
CA VAL A 185 10.87 18.74 -20.80
C VAL A 185 10.88 20.25 -21.02
N CYS A 186 11.80 20.71 -21.86
CA CYS A 186 11.85 22.10 -22.24
C CYS A 186 10.49 22.63 -22.73
N GLY A 187 10.03 23.70 -22.09
CA GLY A 187 8.74 24.35 -22.28
C GLY A 187 7.63 23.81 -21.38
N ASP A 188 7.91 23.14 -20.27
CA ASP A 188 6.88 22.68 -19.32
C ASP A 188 6.69 23.60 -18.10
N ALA A 189 7.43 24.72 -18.05
CA ALA A 189 7.51 25.68 -16.93
C ALA A 189 8.22 25.15 -15.68
N TYR A 190 8.99 24.07 -15.79
CA TYR A 190 9.86 23.53 -14.74
C TYR A 190 11.30 23.53 -15.22
N HIS A 191 12.22 23.93 -14.34
CA HIS A 191 13.62 24.02 -14.71
C HIS A 191 14.27 22.64 -14.56
N GLY A 192 14.41 21.91 -15.67
CA GLY A 192 14.97 20.57 -15.75
C GLY A 192 16.51 20.51 -15.80
N PRO A 193 17.09 19.30 -15.88
CA PRO A 193 18.53 19.12 -16.00
C PRO A 193 19.03 19.59 -17.36
N GLY A 194 20.03 20.49 -17.35
CA GLY A 194 20.64 21.00 -18.58
C GLY A 194 19.89 22.17 -19.21
N GLU A 195 18.77 22.58 -18.64
CA GLU A 195 18.10 23.83 -18.98
C GLU A 195 18.80 24.99 -18.27
N GLY A 196 18.83 26.15 -18.91
CA GLY A 196 19.24 27.42 -18.30
C GLY A 196 18.05 28.24 -17.82
N CYS A 197 16.85 27.91 -18.28
CA CYS A 197 15.57 28.56 -18.02
C CYS A 197 14.41 27.68 -18.51
N ASP A 198 13.20 27.89 -17.99
CA ASP A 198 11.95 27.36 -18.57
C ASP A 198 10.76 28.22 -18.14
N GLU A 199 10.16 28.98 -19.06
CA GLU A 199 8.99 29.81 -18.78
C GLU A 199 7.66 29.16 -19.21
N GLY A 200 7.72 27.96 -19.80
CA GLY A 200 6.57 27.23 -20.32
C GLY A 200 6.16 27.57 -21.74
N GLY A 201 6.16 26.55 -22.60
CA GLY A 201 5.53 26.50 -23.92
C GLY A 201 5.85 27.69 -24.81
N SER A 202 4.79 28.39 -25.26
CA SER A 202 4.90 29.57 -26.12
C SER A 202 5.53 30.80 -25.47
N ARG A 203 5.91 30.75 -24.19
CA ARG A 203 6.67 31.86 -23.57
C ARG A 203 8.14 31.79 -23.95
N ASN A 204 8.71 30.59 -24.02
CA ASN A 204 10.07 30.39 -24.49
C ASN A 204 10.19 30.84 -25.96
N GLY A 205 11.21 31.64 -26.27
CA GLY A 205 11.51 32.10 -27.63
C GLY A 205 10.45 33.02 -28.24
N ASN A 206 9.61 33.69 -27.44
CA ASN A 206 8.58 34.60 -27.95
C ASN A 206 9.08 36.02 -28.31
N GLY A 207 10.39 36.27 -28.21
CA GLY A 207 11.03 37.58 -28.43
C GLY A 207 10.97 38.54 -27.23
N THR A 208 10.24 38.18 -26.17
CA THR A 208 10.09 38.92 -24.91
C THR A 208 10.41 38.10 -23.66
N SER A 209 10.81 36.84 -23.81
CA SER A 209 11.28 35.96 -22.74
C SER A 209 12.80 35.86 -22.75
N GLU A 210 13.42 35.88 -21.56
CA GLU A 210 14.86 35.69 -21.38
C GLU A 210 15.30 34.25 -21.71
N CYS A 211 14.32 33.39 -21.96
CA CYS A 211 14.49 32.00 -22.32
C CYS A 211 14.25 31.77 -23.81
N ARG A 212 15.19 31.10 -24.47
CA ARG A 212 15.04 30.64 -25.87
C ARG A 212 14.15 29.41 -25.95
N SER A 213 13.70 29.08 -27.16
CA SER A 213 12.84 27.91 -27.43
C SER A 213 13.52 26.56 -27.17
N ASP A 214 14.85 26.54 -27.03
CA ASP A 214 15.65 25.39 -26.62
C ASP A 214 15.97 25.38 -25.10
N CYS A 215 15.27 26.20 -24.30
CA CYS A 215 15.41 26.32 -22.85
C CYS A 215 16.82 26.67 -22.37
N GLN A 216 17.52 27.43 -23.20
CA GLN A 216 18.76 28.08 -22.86
C GLN A 216 18.50 29.58 -22.70
N MET A 217 19.23 30.23 -21.80
CA MET A 217 19.19 31.67 -21.67
C MET A 217 19.60 32.34 -23.00
N ASN A 218 18.98 33.46 -23.33
CA ASN A 218 19.52 34.33 -24.40
C ASN A 218 20.93 34.77 -24.00
N VAL A 219 21.82 34.81 -24.99
CA VAL A 219 23.21 35.26 -24.78
C VAL A 219 23.50 36.34 -25.79
N CYS A 220 23.92 37.50 -25.30
CA CYS A 220 24.39 38.57 -26.17
C CYS A 220 25.44 38.07 -27.17
N GLY A 221 25.17 38.27 -28.46
CA GLY A 221 25.97 37.78 -29.58
C GLY A 221 25.46 36.47 -30.19
N ASP A 222 24.26 36.01 -29.83
CA ASP A 222 23.64 34.81 -30.41
C ASP A 222 22.67 35.10 -31.57
N ALA A 223 22.55 36.38 -31.96
CA ALA A 223 21.70 36.90 -33.03
C ALA A 223 20.19 36.87 -32.73
N TYR A 224 19.78 36.66 -31.49
CA TYR A 224 18.40 36.81 -31.04
C TYR A 224 18.27 37.99 -30.09
N VAL A 225 17.45 38.98 -30.47
CA VAL A 225 17.17 40.13 -29.60
C VAL A 225 16.06 39.78 -28.62
N TRP A 226 16.34 39.76 -27.32
CA TRP A 226 15.32 39.64 -26.28
C TRP A 226 14.96 40.99 -25.63
N PHE A 227 13.67 41.33 -25.60
CA PHE A 227 13.18 42.53 -24.90
C PHE A 227 12.57 42.22 -23.51
N PRO A 228 12.91 42.96 -22.43
CA PRO A 228 13.60 44.26 -22.42
C PRO A 228 15.11 44.22 -22.18
N GLY A 229 15.76 43.06 -22.14
CA GLY A 229 17.18 42.97 -21.74
C GLY A 229 18.18 43.49 -22.77
N GLU A 230 17.97 43.17 -24.04
CA GLU A 230 18.86 43.53 -25.14
C GLU A 230 18.24 44.62 -25.99
N GLY A 231 19.03 45.65 -26.30
CA GLY A 231 18.65 46.67 -27.28
C GLY A 231 18.75 46.12 -28.71
N CYS A 232 19.80 45.36 -28.99
CA CYS A 232 20.18 44.80 -30.28
C CYS A 232 20.97 43.51 -30.09
N ASP A 233 21.08 42.69 -31.13
CA ASP A 233 21.97 41.52 -31.19
C ASP A 233 22.19 41.15 -32.66
N GLU A 234 23.37 41.48 -33.19
CA GLU A 234 23.81 41.16 -34.56
C GLU A 234 24.75 39.92 -34.59
N GLY A 235 24.64 39.07 -33.57
CA GLY A 235 25.43 37.86 -33.42
C GLY A 235 26.90 38.13 -33.13
N VAL A 236 27.79 37.35 -33.76
CA VAL A 236 29.25 37.51 -33.66
C VAL A 236 29.77 38.87 -34.15
N SER A 237 28.93 39.68 -34.79
CA SER A 237 29.28 41.00 -35.30
C SER A 237 29.23 42.08 -34.22
N ASN A 238 28.62 41.82 -33.05
CA ASN A 238 28.52 42.79 -31.97
C ASN A 238 29.89 43.34 -31.58
N GLY A 239 30.03 44.66 -31.51
CA GLY A 239 31.26 45.34 -31.09
C GLY A 239 32.46 45.21 -32.03
N ASP A 240 32.27 44.76 -33.29
CA ASP A 240 33.33 44.67 -34.31
C ASP A 240 33.76 46.03 -34.90
N GLY A 241 33.12 47.11 -34.47
CA GLY A 241 33.34 48.48 -34.93
C GLY A 241 32.52 48.89 -36.16
N TRP A 242 31.74 47.98 -36.73
CA TRP A 242 30.80 48.20 -37.84
C TRP A 242 29.34 47.98 -37.43
N SER A 243 29.11 47.06 -36.49
CA SER A 243 27.81 46.75 -35.91
C SER A 243 27.18 47.96 -35.21
N ALA A 244 25.86 48.08 -35.30
CA ALA A 244 25.12 49.06 -34.50
C ALA A 244 24.96 48.64 -33.03
N CYS A 245 25.55 47.50 -32.65
CA CYS A 245 25.43 46.88 -31.34
C CYS A 245 26.77 46.77 -30.60
N THR A 246 26.79 47.11 -29.31
CA THR A 246 27.95 46.91 -28.42
C THR A 246 28.17 45.43 -28.09
N TRP A 247 29.35 45.07 -27.57
CA TRP A 247 29.65 43.73 -27.00
C TRP A 247 28.70 43.30 -25.87
N SER A 248 27.91 44.22 -25.33
CA SER A 248 26.93 44.03 -24.26
C SER A 248 25.48 44.15 -24.75
N CYS A 249 25.23 44.05 -26.05
CA CYS A 249 23.90 44.06 -26.67
C CYS A 249 23.06 45.30 -26.36
N GLN A 250 23.76 46.42 -26.17
CA GLN A 250 23.18 47.75 -26.12
C GLN A 250 23.38 48.40 -27.48
N TRP A 251 22.38 49.17 -27.93
CA TRP A 251 22.53 50.02 -29.11
C TRP A 251 23.73 50.94 -28.91
N ASN A 252 24.56 51.04 -29.94
CA ASN A 252 25.52 52.12 -30.01
C ASN A 252 24.76 53.44 -30.23
N TYR A 253 25.11 54.48 -29.48
CA TYR A 253 24.57 55.83 -29.58
C TYR A 253 25.71 56.80 -29.87
N CYS A 254 25.50 57.76 -30.79
CA CYS A 254 26.51 58.78 -31.06
C CYS A 254 26.97 59.47 -29.77
N GLY A 255 28.27 59.40 -29.49
CA GLY A 255 28.89 59.92 -28.28
C GLY A 255 29.17 58.88 -27.19
N ASP A 256 29.02 57.60 -27.49
CA ASP A 256 29.33 56.49 -26.59
C ASP A 256 30.74 55.88 -26.81
N TYR A 257 31.52 56.49 -27.71
CA TYR A 257 32.87 56.12 -28.12
C TYR A 257 32.98 54.89 -29.05
N TYR A 258 31.87 54.40 -29.63
CA TYR A 258 31.87 53.30 -30.60
C TYR A 258 31.40 53.77 -31.99
N THR A 259 32.08 53.33 -33.06
CA THR A 259 31.81 53.80 -34.44
C THR A 259 30.60 53.11 -35.10
N CYS A 260 29.56 53.86 -35.49
CA CYS A 260 28.38 53.33 -36.20
C CYS A 260 28.39 53.56 -37.72
N TYR A 261 29.10 52.72 -38.48
CA TYR A 261 29.22 52.89 -39.95
C TYR A 261 27.89 52.81 -40.72
N GLY A 262 26.88 52.07 -40.22
CA GLY A 262 25.59 51.85 -40.90
C GLY A 262 24.61 53.03 -40.84
N GLN A 263 24.76 53.94 -39.89
CA GLN A 263 23.96 55.17 -39.75
C GLN A 263 24.73 56.43 -40.19
N GLY A 264 25.95 56.25 -40.74
CA GLY A 264 26.77 57.32 -41.28
C GLY A 264 27.85 57.87 -40.35
N GLU A 265 28.12 57.21 -39.23
CA GLU A 265 29.17 57.61 -38.30
C GLU A 265 30.48 56.90 -38.66
N GLN A 266 31.49 57.67 -39.06
CA GLN A 266 32.80 57.14 -39.44
C GLN A 266 33.84 57.21 -38.31
N TYR A 267 33.52 57.93 -37.23
CA TYR A 267 34.31 58.12 -36.00
C TYR A 267 33.39 58.64 -34.88
N ASP A 268 33.47 58.09 -33.66
CA ASP A 268 32.78 58.58 -32.46
C ASP A 268 33.80 59.21 -31.51
N ASP A 269 33.65 60.50 -31.21
CA ASP A 269 34.55 61.29 -30.37
C ASP A 269 34.05 61.46 -28.91
N GLY A 270 33.01 60.72 -28.53
CA GLY A 270 32.36 60.81 -27.22
C GLY A 270 31.38 61.99 -27.09
N SER A 271 31.06 62.69 -28.20
CA SER A 271 30.08 63.77 -28.22
C SER A 271 28.74 63.32 -28.80
N GLY A 272 27.63 63.80 -28.22
CA GLY A 272 26.25 63.37 -28.54
C GLY A 272 25.71 63.70 -29.94
N TRP A 273 26.58 63.96 -30.93
CA TRP A 273 26.21 64.41 -32.27
C TRP A 273 26.93 63.57 -33.33
N CYS A 274 26.18 62.77 -34.10
CA CYS A 274 26.74 62.00 -35.22
C CYS A 274 27.29 62.96 -36.29
N ASN A 275 28.62 63.10 -36.39
CA ASN A 275 29.23 63.96 -37.39
C ASN A 275 29.49 63.19 -38.68
N TYR A 276 28.76 63.52 -39.75
CA TYR A 276 29.22 63.25 -41.11
C TYR A 276 30.35 64.24 -41.44
N GLN A 277 31.61 63.91 -41.17
CA GLN A 277 32.69 64.61 -41.89
C GLN A 277 32.93 63.93 -43.23
N PHE A 278 32.35 64.53 -44.26
CA PHE A 278 32.98 64.57 -45.57
C PHE A 278 34.35 65.26 -45.40
N PHE A 279 35.42 64.48 -45.43
CA PHE A 279 36.77 65.00 -45.66
C PHE A 279 37.21 64.65 -47.08
N PRO A 280 38.10 65.49 -47.65
CA PRO A 280 37.83 66.36 -48.80
C PRO A 280 37.78 65.68 -50.17
#